data_AF-A0A7X5L3U5-F1
#
_entry.id   AF-A0A7X5L3U5-F1
#
_cell.length_a   1.000
_cell.length_b   1.000
_cell.length_c   1.000
_cell.angle_alpha   90.00
_cell.angle_beta   90.00
_cell.angle_gamma   90.00
#
_symmetry.space_group_name_H-M   'P 1'
#
loop_
_entity.id
_entity.type
_entity.pdbx_description
1 polymer ?
#
loop_
_entity_poly.entity_id
_entity_poly.type
_entity_poly.pdbx_seq_one_letter_code
_entity_poly.pdbx_strand_id
1 'polypeptide(L)' 'MSKYIPGNHKHLTAADRLYIERQLNAGSSFKDIARYLCKDPSTISKEIRAHRLSDFYPMLYDVYVPDSSGRRHHE' A
#
# COMPACT_ATOMS: atom_id res chain seq x y z
N MET A 1 -2.40 2.51 -16.68
CA MET A 1 -3.06 3.64 -15.99
C MET A 1 -4.56 3.37 -15.91
N SER A 2 -5.16 3.38 -14.72
CA SER A 2 -6.59 3.15 -14.46
C SER A 2 -7.43 4.33 -14.98
N LYS A 3 -8.13 4.10 -16.09
CA LYS A 3 -8.88 5.10 -16.86
C LYS A 3 -10.28 5.42 -16.29
N TYR A 4 -10.61 5.00 -15.06
CA TYR A 4 -12.02 4.84 -14.65
C TYR A 4 -12.47 5.55 -13.39
N ILE A 5 -11.62 6.32 -12.70
CA ILE A 5 -12.03 6.99 -11.46
C ILE A 5 -11.59 8.45 -11.53
N PRO A 6 -12.53 9.41 -11.64
CA PRO A 6 -12.18 10.82 -11.53
C PRO A 6 -11.55 11.01 -10.16
N GLY A 7 -10.26 11.34 -10.13
CA GLY A 7 -9.48 11.40 -8.91
C GLY A 7 -10.09 12.39 -7.93
N ASN A 8 -10.83 11.90 -6.93
CA ASN A 8 -11.16 12.71 -5.77
C ASN A 8 -9.88 12.80 -4.93
N HIS A 9 -9.07 13.85 -5.14
CA HIS A 9 -7.76 14.04 -4.48
C HIS A 9 -7.87 14.23 -2.95
N LYS A 10 -9.07 14.18 -2.37
CA LYS A 10 -9.27 14.16 -0.92
C LYS A 10 -8.69 12.88 -0.31
N HIS A 11 -8.02 13.01 0.84
CA HIS A 11 -7.58 11.86 1.62
C HIS A 11 -8.78 11.00 2.07
N LEU A 12 -8.53 9.72 2.35
CA LEU A 12 -9.51 8.84 2.99
C LEU A 12 -9.83 9.39 4.37
N THR A 13 -11.12 9.50 4.69
CA THR A 13 -11.58 9.89 6.02
C THR A 13 -11.54 8.68 6.96
N ALA A 14 -11.65 8.92 8.27
CA ALA A 14 -11.76 7.83 9.25
C ALA A 14 -12.97 6.92 8.99
N ALA A 15 -14.08 7.47 8.50
CA ALA A 15 -15.26 6.70 8.12
C ALA A 15 -14.99 5.81 6.90
N ASP A 16 -14.25 6.31 5.91
CA ASP A 16 -13.88 5.51 4.73
C ASP A 16 -12.97 4.35 5.10
N ARG A 17 -12.04 4.55 6.04
CA ARG A 17 -11.17 3.49 6.58
C ARG A 17 -11.96 2.39 7.26
N LEU A 18 -12.91 2.76 8.12
CA LEU A 18 -13.80 1.81 8.79
C LEU A 18 -14.68 1.05 7.79
N TYR A 19 -15.12 1.72 6.73
CA TYR A 19 -15.88 1.09 5.65
C TYR A 19 -15.02 0.06 4.89
N ILE A 20 -13.78 0.41 4.54
CA ILE A 20 -12.83 -0.52 3.92
C ILE A 20 -12.65 -1.76 4.81
N GLU A 21 -12.36 -1.59 6.09
CA GLU A 21 -12.15 -2.69 7.03
C GLU A 21 -13.36 -3.64 7.11
N ARG A 22 -14.57 -3.09 7.27
CA ARG A 22 -15.81 -3.87 7.31
C ARG A 22 -16.03 -4.66 6.03
N GLN A 23 -15.79 -4.04 4.88
CA GLN A 23 -15.98 -4.69 3.59
C GLN A 23 -14.95 -5.77 3.32
N LEU A 24 -13.71 -5.58 3.77
CA LEU A 24 -12.69 -6.63 3.71
C LEU A 24 -13.04 -7.83 4.58
N ASN A 25 -13.55 -7.59 5.79
CA ASN A 25 -14.05 -8.67 6.66
C ASN A 25 -15.26 -9.40 6.05
N ALA A 26 -16.08 -8.70 5.26
CA ALA A 26 -17.17 -9.32 4.51
C ALA A 26 -16.72 -10.06 3.24
N GLY A 27 -15.43 -10.01 2.88
CA GLY A 27 -14.88 -10.66 1.68
C GLY A 27 -15.09 -9.88 0.37
N SER A 28 -15.47 -8.60 0.45
CA SER A 28 -15.69 -7.75 -0.72
C SER A 28 -14.38 -7.46 -1.47
N SER A 29 -14.46 -7.40 -2.80
CA SER A 29 -13.30 -7.10 -3.66
C SER A 29 -12.91 -5.62 -3.58
N PHE A 30 -11.60 -5.33 -3.71
CA PHE A 30 -11.09 -3.97 -3.74
C PHE A 30 -11.74 -3.10 -4.83
N LYS A 31 -12.14 -3.69 -5.96
CA LYS A 31 -12.82 -2.96 -7.04
C LYS A 31 -14.19 -2.43 -6.61
N ASP A 32 -14.96 -3.21 -5.87
CA ASP A 32 -16.30 -2.81 -5.42
C ASP A 32 -16.21 -1.74 -4.32
N ILE A 33 -15.27 -1.90 -3.39
CA ILE A 33 -15.00 -0.91 -2.35
C ILE A 33 -14.52 0.42 -2.98
N ALA A 34 -13.61 0.33 -3.96
CA ALA A 34 -13.11 1.47 -4.73
C ALA A 34 -14.23 2.22 -5.46
N ARG A 35 -15.16 1.48 -6.06
CA ARG A 35 -16.32 2.05 -6.77
C ARG A 35 -17.24 2.80 -5.82
N TYR A 36 -17.51 2.24 -4.64
CA TYR A 36 -18.34 2.89 -3.63
C TYR A 36 -17.72 4.19 -3.10
N LEU A 37 -16.42 4.16 -2.78
CA LEU A 37 -15.70 5.33 -2.25
C LEU A 37 -15.28 6.34 -3.33
N CYS A 38 -15.48 6.01 -4.61
CA CYS A 38 -14.96 6.77 -5.74
C CYS A 38 -13.45 7.02 -5.61
N LYS A 39 -12.70 5.98 -5.23
CA LYS A 39 -11.24 5.98 -5.07
C LYS A 39 -10.59 4.93 -5.93
N ASP A 40 -9.32 5.14 -6.28
CA ASP A 40 -8.58 4.11 -7.01
C ASP A 40 -8.38 2.86 -6.14
N PRO A 41 -8.54 1.63 -6.66
CA PRO A 41 -8.25 0.42 -5.91
C PRO A 41 -6.80 0.37 -5.40
N SER A 42 -5.86 1.07 -6.06
CA SER A 42 -4.49 1.26 -5.55
C SER A 42 -4.44 2.16 -4.32
N THR A 43 -5.33 3.15 -4.16
CA THR A 43 -5.45 3.95 -2.94
C THR A 43 -5.83 3.06 -1.76
N ILE A 44 -6.83 2.20 -1.94
CA ILE A 44 -7.24 1.20 -0.93
C ILE A 44 -6.08 0.25 -0.64
N SER A 45 -5.37 -0.23 -1.66
CA SER A 45 -4.21 -1.11 -1.49
C SER A 45 -3.09 -0.44 -0.68
N LYS A 46 -2.81 0.84 -0.92
CA LYS A 46 -1.82 1.63 -0.18
C LYS A 46 -2.24 1.85 1.28
N GLU A 47 -3.51 2.17 1.50
CA GLU A 47 -4.09 2.33 2.84
C GLU A 47 -3.91 1.05 3.66
N ILE A 48 -4.30 -0.10 3.10
CA ILE A 48 -4.18 -1.40 3.76
C ILE A 48 -2.71 -1.73 4.02
N ARG A 49 -1.81 -1.48 3.07
CA ARG A 49 -0.37 -1.69 3.28
C ARG A 49 0.15 -0.79 4.40
N ALA A 50 -0.17 0.50 4.40
CA ALA A 50 0.28 1.42 5.44
C ALA A 50 -0.22 1.00 6.84
N HIS A 51 -1.45 0.50 6.95
CA HIS A 51 -2.06 0.09 8.21
C HIS A 51 -1.78 -1.38 8.62
N ARG A 52 -1.38 -2.27 7.71
CA ARG A 52 -0.93 -3.64 8.03
C ARG A 52 0.59 -3.74 8.19
N LEU A 53 1.37 -2.85 7.59
CA LEU A 53 2.84 -2.88 7.62
C LEU A 53 3.45 -2.16 8.83
N SER A 54 2.65 -1.47 9.65
CA SER A 54 3.09 -1.09 11.00
C SER A 54 3.56 -2.31 11.82
N ASP A 55 3.10 -3.51 11.46
CA ASP A 55 3.55 -4.77 12.09
C ASP A 55 4.61 -5.55 11.30
N PHE A 56 4.96 -5.17 10.06
CA PHE A 56 5.72 -6.09 9.19
C PHE A 56 7.10 -5.67 8.68
N TYR A 57 7.57 -4.41 8.70
CA TYR A 57 8.98 -4.16 8.36
C TYR A 57 9.58 -2.87 8.95
N PRO A 58 10.29 -2.97 10.09
CA PRO A 58 11.42 -2.09 10.43
C PRO A 58 12.80 -2.70 10.10
N MET A 59 12.90 -3.92 9.55
CA MET A 59 14.17 -4.68 9.51
C MET A 59 14.61 -5.10 8.08
N LEU A 60 14.57 -4.20 7.10
CA LEU A 60 15.23 -4.46 5.80
C LEU A 60 16.03 -3.30 5.22
N TYR A 61 16.08 -2.15 5.91
CA TYR A 61 16.82 -0.98 5.43
C TYR A 61 18.14 -0.69 6.18
N ASP A 62 18.47 -1.43 7.24
CA ASP A 62 19.65 -1.11 8.06
C ASP A 62 20.99 -1.78 7.66
N VAL A 63 21.08 -2.78 6.76
CA VAL A 63 22.41 -3.34 6.35
C VAL A 63 22.50 -3.77 4.88
N TYR A 64 21.97 -2.98 3.95
CA TYR A 64 22.55 -2.91 2.61
C TYR A 64 23.44 -1.66 2.58
N VAL A 65 24.59 -1.76 3.25
CA VAL A 65 25.66 -0.75 3.18
C VAL A 65 26.60 -1.20 2.05
N PRO A 66 26.64 -0.52 0.89
CA PRO A 66 27.54 -0.90 -0.17
C PRO A 66 28.98 -0.58 0.24
N ASP A 67 29.77 -1.61 0.53
CA ASP A 67 31.22 -1.44 0.69
C ASP A 67 31.82 -1.03 -0.67
N SER A 68 32.53 0.09 -0.66
CA SER A 68 33.07 0.75 -1.86
C SER A 68 34.40 0.15 -2.34
N SER A 69 34.71 -1.13 -2.07
CA SER A 69 36.01 -1.72 -2.43
C SER A 69 35.90 -3.04 -3.22
N GLY A 70 35.48 -2.94 -4.48
CA GLY A 70 35.55 -4.03 -5.45
C GLY A 70 36.99 -4.42 -5.83
N ARG A 71 37.67 -5.21 -5.00
CA ARG A 71 38.92 -5.90 -5.36
C ARG A 71 38.74 -7.42 -5.39
N ARG A 72 38.75 -7.99 -6.60
CA ARG A 72 38.96 -9.42 -6.84
C ARG A 72 40.47 -9.68 -6.87
N HIS A 73 40.98 -10.51 -5.95
CA HIS A 73 42.24 -11.23 -6.15
C HIS A 73 41.92 -12.62 -6.69
N HIS A 74 42.60 -12.99 -7.77
CA HIS A 74 42.67 -14.34 -8.31
C HIS A 74 44.07 -14.84 -7.96
N GLU A 75 44.16 -16.02 -7.35
CA GLU A 75 45.36 -16.85 -7.30
C GLU A 75 45.00 -18.25 -7.79
#